data_AF-A0A1E3G5K2-F1
#
_entry.id   AF-A0A1E3G5K2-F1
#
_cell.length_a   1.000
_cell.length_b   1.000
_cell.length_c   1.000
_cell.angle_alpha   90.00
_cell.angle_beta   90.00
_cell.angle_gamma   90.00
#
_symmetry.space_group_name_H-M   'P 1'
#
loop_
_entity.id
_entity.type
_entity.pdbx_description
1 polymer ?
#
loop_
_entity_poly.entity_id
_entity_poly.type
_entity_poly.pdbx_seq_one_letter_code
_entity_poly.pdbx_strand_id
1 'polypeptide(L)'
;MKKVLKEFSDFLNQYNVVGLAVAIIIGGKLNQFVTSLVNDLLMPAIFQPVLTRLKLKSIEEIAWRGIFWGKVVSAAIDFVIVAFLVFLLVRALNKAAEKAKETLEKIEKVRKD
;
A
#
# COMPACT_ATOMS: atom_id res chain seq x y z
N MET A 1 27.82 -2.89 -30.62
CA MET A 1 27.19 -3.21 -29.32
C MET A 1 27.40 -2.13 -28.26
N LYS A 2 28.64 -1.73 -27.91
CA LYS A 2 28.88 -0.68 -26.89
C LYS A 2 28.24 0.69 -27.23
N LYS A 3 28.16 1.05 -28.52
CA LYS A 3 27.54 2.31 -28.99
C LYS A 3 26.02 2.34 -28.75
N VAL A 4 25.32 1.27 -29.11
CA VAL A 4 23.86 1.13 -28.90
C VAL A 4 23.49 1.11 -27.42
N LEU A 5 24.27 0.43 -26.57
CA LEU A 5 24.04 0.43 -25.11
C LEU A 5 24.21 1.83 -24.49
N LYS A 6 25.15 2.62 -25.01
CA LYS A 6 25.35 4.00 -24.58
C LYS A 6 24.21 4.91 -25.03
N GLU A 7 23.81 4.83 -26.30
CA GLU A 7 22.65 5.56 -26.84
C GLU A 7 21.36 5.23 -26.08
N PHE A 8 21.17 3.96 -25.70
CA PHE A 8 20.03 3.53 -24.89
C PHE A 8 20.09 4.08 -23.46
N SER A 9 21.24 4.03 -22.79
CA SER A 9 21.43 4.63 -21.47
C SER A 9 21.18 6.14 -21.50
N ASP A 10 21.70 6.83 -22.52
CA ASP A 10 21.52 8.28 -22.69
C ASP A 10 20.04 8.61 -22.94
N PHE A 11 19.32 7.80 -23.70
CA PHE A 11 17.87 7.90 -23.86
C PHE A 11 17.12 7.75 -22.53
N LEU A 12 17.40 6.70 -21.75
CA LEU A 12 16.74 6.47 -20.46
C LEU A 12 16.96 7.63 -19.48
N ASN A 13 18.16 8.21 -19.51
CA ASN A 13 18.51 9.37 -18.70
C ASN A 13 17.82 10.65 -19.20
N GLN A 14 17.78 10.89 -20.52
CA GLN A 14 17.15 12.07 -21.11
C GLN A 14 15.66 12.17 -20.78
N TYR A 15 14.97 11.03 -20.67
CA TYR A 15 13.54 10.99 -20.35
C TYR A 15 13.24 10.67 -18.88
N ASN A 16 14.25 10.66 -18.00
CA ASN A 16 14.10 10.33 -16.57
C ASN A 16 13.38 8.99 -16.29
N VAL A 17 13.46 8.03 -17.22
CA VAL A 17 12.72 6.76 -17.18
C VAL A 17 13.18 5.88 -16.01
N VAL A 18 14.44 6.02 -15.60
CA VAL A 18 15.00 5.27 -14.47
C VAL A 18 14.24 5.56 -13.18
N GLY A 19 13.94 6.84 -12.89
CA GLY A 19 13.18 7.23 -11.70
C GLY A 19 11.74 6.71 -11.73
N LEU A 20 11.09 6.80 -12.91
CA LEU A 20 9.75 6.26 -13.11
C LEU A 20 9.69 4.74 -12.94
N ALA A 21 10.67 4.02 -13.49
CA ALA A 21 10.76 2.56 -13.36
C ALA A 21 10.91 2.15 -11.89
N VAL A 22 11.79 2.82 -11.14
CA VAL A 22 11.98 2.57 -9.70
C VAL A 22 10.68 2.84 -8.94
N ALA A 23 9.99 3.95 -9.21
CA ALA A 23 8.73 4.30 -8.57
C ALA A 23 7.64 3.24 -8.83
N ILE A 24 7.50 2.76 -10.07
CA ILE A 24 6.50 1.75 -10.44
C ILE A 24 6.82 0.40 -9.78
N ILE A 25 8.08 -0.03 -9.79
CA ILE A 25 8.50 -1.31 -9.21
C ILE A 25 8.28 -1.31 -7.69
N ILE A 26 8.73 -0.26 -7.00
CA ILE A 26 8.57 -0.12 -5.56
C ILE A 26 7.08 0.02 -5.21
N GLY A 27 6.33 0.83 -5.97
CA GLY A 27 4.89 0.99 -5.78
C GLY A 27 4.13 -0.33 -5.93
N GLY A 28 4.47 -1.14 -6.94
CA GLY A 28 3.89 -2.47 -7.14
C GLY A 28 4.18 -3.43 -5.99
N LYS A 29 5.43 -3.46 -5.49
CA LYS A 29 5.81 -4.29 -4.34
C LYS A 29 5.18 -3.84 -3.04
N LEU A 30 5.11 -2.52 -2.80
CA LEU A 30 4.44 -1.97 -1.64
C LEU A 30 2.94 -2.29 -1.66
N ASN A 31 2.28 -2.18 -2.82
CA ASN A 31 0.90 -2.59 -2.97
C ASN A 31 0.71 -4.07 -2.64
N GLN A 32 1.55 -4.96 -3.17
CA GLN A 32 1.51 -6.39 -2.84
C GLN A 32 1.65 -6.66 -1.34
N PHE A 33 2.57 -5.95 -0.67
CA PHE A 33 2.76 -6.07 0.78
C PHE A 33 1.52 -5.62 1.56
N VAL A 34 0.95 -4.46 1.23
CA VAL A 34 -0.27 -3.96 1.87
C VAL A 34 -1.43 -4.91 1.65
N THR A 35 -1.63 -5.36 0.42
CA THR A 35 -2.69 -6.34 0.08
C THR A 35 -2.52 -7.64 0.87
N SER A 36 -1.31 -8.17 1.03
CA SER A 36 -1.08 -9.38 1.82
C SER A 36 -1.36 -9.15 3.31
N LEU A 37 -0.96 -8.01 3.88
CA LEU A 37 -1.32 -7.68 5.27
C LEU A 37 -2.84 -7.60 5.46
N VAL A 38 -3.57 -7.06 4.49
CA VAL A 38 -5.03 -6.96 4.56
C VAL A 38 -5.66 -8.34 4.40
N ASN A 39 -5.34 -9.02 3.32
CA ASN A 39 -6.04 -10.22 2.89
C ASN A 39 -5.66 -11.45 3.69
N ASP A 40 -4.39 -11.56 4.10
CA ASP A 40 -3.86 -12.76 4.73
C ASP A 40 -3.85 -12.64 6.26
N LEU A 41 -3.83 -11.43 6.82
CA LEU A 41 -3.82 -11.22 8.27
C LEU A 41 -5.11 -10.59 8.79
N LEU A 42 -5.50 -9.41 8.27
CA LEU A 42 -6.62 -8.66 8.83
C LEU A 42 -7.97 -9.28 8.48
N MET A 43 -8.20 -9.66 7.23
CA MET A 43 -9.48 -10.23 6.82
C MET A 43 -9.79 -11.52 7.59
N PRO A 44 -8.90 -12.52 7.71
CA PRO A 44 -9.19 -13.71 8.50
C PRO A 44 -9.44 -13.38 9.97
N ALA A 45 -8.63 -12.50 10.57
CA ALA A 45 -8.77 -12.11 11.98
C ALA A 45 -10.09 -11.41 12.29
N ILE A 46 -10.60 -10.57 11.37
CA ILE A 46 -11.85 -9.82 11.57
C ILE A 46 -13.06 -10.65 11.15
N PHE A 47 -12.99 -11.33 10.00
CA PHE A 47 -14.14 -11.98 9.38
C PHE A 47 -14.37 -13.43 9.82
N GLN A 48 -13.34 -14.22 10.13
CA GLN A 48 -13.57 -15.60 10.60
C GLN A 48 -14.40 -15.65 11.89
N PRO A 49 -14.21 -14.75 12.89
CA PRO A 49 -15.08 -14.70 14.06
C PRO A 49 -16.52 -14.31 13.70
N VAL A 50 -16.69 -13.35 12.78
CA VAL A 50 -18.01 -12.86 12.33
C VAL A 50 -18.78 -13.95 11.57
N LEU A 51 -18.13 -14.64 10.64
CA LEU A 51 -18.70 -15.74 9.85
C LEU A 51 -19.08 -16.94 10.71
N THR A 52 -18.24 -17.27 11.70
CA THR A 52 -18.51 -18.36 12.65
C THR A 52 -19.76 -18.09 13.49
N ARG A 53 -20.01 -16.83 13.89
CA ARG A 53 -21.23 -16.46 14.62
C ARG A 53 -22.50 -16.49 13.75
N LEU A 54 -22.37 -16.31 12.44
CA LEU A 54 -23.49 -16.31 11.49
C LEU A 54 -23.79 -17.69 10.88
N LYS A 55 -22.99 -18.72 11.15
CA LYS A 55 -23.06 -20.07 10.53
C LYS A 55 -22.98 -20.07 8.99
N LEU A 56 -22.55 -18.97 8.39
CA LEU A 56 -22.34 -18.84 6.96
C LEU A 56 -20.89 -19.24 6.65
N LYS A 57 -20.68 -20.11 5.65
CA LYS A 57 -19.32 -20.54 5.26
C LYS A 57 -18.58 -19.44 4.49
N SER A 58 -19.32 -18.53 3.87
CA SER A 58 -18.77 -17.45 3.03
C SER A 58 -19.76 -16.27 2.93
N ILE A 59 -19.26 -15.04 2.83
CA ILE A 59 -20.09 -13.85 2.59
C ILE A 59 -20.79 -13.95 1.22
N GLU A 60 -20.22 -14.73 0.30
CA GLU A 60 -20.75 -14.98 -1.05
C GLU A 60 -22.05 -15.77 -1.08
N GLU A 61 -22.40 -16.51 -0.01
CA GLU A 61 -23.66 -17.25 0.09
C GLU A 61 -24.85 -16.35 0.47
N ILE A 62 -24.59 -15.06 0.78
CA ILE A 62 -25.64 -14.08 1.03
C ILE A 62 -26.28 -13.68 -0.30
N ALA A 63 -27.29 -14.47 -0.67
CA ALA A 63 -28.18 -14.16 -1.78
C ALA A 63 -29.41 -13.42 -1.25
N TRP A 64 -29.61 -12.18 -1.69
CA TRP A 64 -30.87 -11.48 -1.49
C TRP A 64 -31.66 -11.52 -2.80
N ARG A 65 -32.81 -12.20 -2.80
CA ARG A 65 -33.69 -12.32 -3.99
C ARG A 65 -32.97 -12.84 -5.25
N GLY A 66 -32.06 -13.80 -5.09
CA GLY A 66 -31.35 -14.43 -6.22
C GLY A 66 -30.17 -13.62 -6.78
N ILE A 67 -29.83 -12.46 -6.19
CA ILE A 67 -28.65 -11.68 -6.58
C ILE A 67 -27.56 -11.86 -5.51
N PHE A 68 -26.38 -12.31 -5.93
CA PHE A 68 -25.20 -12.48 -5.07
C PHE A 68 -24.51 -11.14 -4.80
N TRP A 69 -25.03 -10.35 -3.86
CA TRP A 69 -24.42 -9.06 -3.44
C TRP A 69 -23.20 -9.23 -2.52
N GLY A 70 -23.00 -10.43 -1.96
CA GLY A 70 -21.91 -10.73 -1.04
C GLY A 70 -20.52 -10.36 -1.57
N LYS A 71 -20.27 -10.58 -2.87
CA LYS A 71 -19.00 -10.20 -3.51
C LYS A 71 -18.77 -8.69 -3.54
N VAL A 72 -19.83 -7.92 -3.81
CA VAL A 72 -19.74 -6.45 -3.88
C VAL A 72 -19.50 -5.86 -2.49
N VAL A 73 -20.21 -6.38 -1.47
CA VAL A 73 -20.02 -5.96 -0.09
C VAL A 73 -18.63 -6.32 0.42
N SER A 74 -18.15 -7.53 0.12
CA SER A 74 -16.80 -7.97 0.45
C SER A 74 -15.74 -7.05 -0.16
N ALA A 75 -15.85 -6.76 -1.47
CA ALA A 75 -14.95 -5.85 -2.16
C ALA A 75 -15.01 -4.40 -1.62
N ALA A 76 -16.19 -3.93 -1.23
CA ALA A 76 -16.34 -2.62 -0.60
C ALA A 76 -15.63 -2.54 0.76
N ILE A 77 -15.72 -3.59 1.58
CA ILE A 77 -15.03 -3.63 2.86
C ILE A 77 -13.51 -3.73 2.67
N ASP A 78 -13.04 -4.59 1.77
CA ASP A 78 -11.62 -4.68 1.40
C ASP A 78 -11.06 -3.29 1.01
N PHE A 79 -11.75 -2.59 0.10
CA PHE A 79 -11.37 -1.25 -0.33
C PHE A 79 -11.23 -0.27 0.86
N VAL A 80 -12.18 -0.26 1.79
CA VAL A 80 -12.13 0.62 2.98
C VAL A 80 -10.96 0.26 3.89
N ILE A 81 -10.68 -1.03 4.09
CA ILE A 81 -9.57 -1.48 4.94
C ILE A 81 -8.22 -1.09 4.31
N VAL A 82 -8.03 -1.37 3.02
CA VAL A 82 -6.81 -1.01 2.29
C VAL A 82 -6.59 0.50 2.32
N ALA A 83 -7.63 1.29 2.03
CA ALA A 83 -7.55 2.74 2.07
C ALA A 83 -7.14 3.26 3.46
N PHE A 84 -7.72 2.70 4.52
CA PHE A 84 -7.38 3.07 5.90
C PHE A 84 -5.94 2.69 6.27
N LEU A 85 -5.46 1.53 5.85
CA LEU A 85 -4.08 1.11 6.11
C LEU A 85 -3.05 1.98 5.38
N VAL A 86 -3.29 2.28 4.10
CA VAL A 86 -2.42 3.18 3.35
C VAL A 86 -2.40 4.56 4.01
N PHE A 87 -3.54 5.06 4.48
CA PHE A 87 -3.62 6.30 5.24
C PHE A 87 -2.76 6.26 6.52
N LEU A 88 -2.85 5.17 7.30
CA LEU A 88 -2.02 5.00 8.50
C LEU A 88 -0.52 4.97 8.18
N LEU A 89 -0.13 4.29 7.11
CA LEU A 89 1.27 4.25 6.65
C LEU A 89 1.78 5.65 6.28
N VAL A 90 1.02 6.38 5.46
CA VAL A 90 1.38 7.77 5.08
C VAL A 90 1.45 8.67 6.30
N ARG A 91 0.50 8.56 7.23
CA ARG A 91 0.51 9.31 8.49
C ARG A 91 1.73 9.01 9.34
N ALA A 92 2.13 7.73 9.44
CA ALA A 92 3.31 7.32 10.18
C ALA A 92 4.60 7.88 9.56
N LEU A 93 4.72 7.81 8.23
CA LEU A 93 5.85 8.37 7.49
C LEU A 93 5.95 9.88 7.65
N ASN A 94 4.83 10.61 7.50
CA ASN A 94 4.80 12.07 7.68
C ASN A 94 5.23 12.47 9.09
N LYS A 95 4.74 11.77 10.12
CA LYS A 95 5.13 12.02 11.52
C LYS A 95 6.62 11.70 11.79
N ALA A 96 7.15 10.66 11.17
CA ALA A 96 8.58 10.32 11.27
C ALA A 96 9.46 11.37 10.60
N ALA A 97 9.06 11.84 9.40
CA ALA A 97 9.77 12.87 8.66
C ALA A 97 9.83 14.21 9.43
N GLU A 98 8.72 14.61 10.06
CA GLU A 98 8.65 15.81 10.89
C GLU A 98 9.64 15.77 12.07
N LYS A 99 9.68 14.63 12.79
CA LYS A 99 10.64 14.42 13.89
C LYS A 99 12.10 14.41 13.43
N ALA A 100 12.38 13.84 12.26
CA ALA A 100 13.72 13.83 11.70
C ALA A 100 14.19 15.26 11.39
N LYS A 101 13.32 16.09 10.79
CA LYS A 101 13.61 17.49 10.50
C LYS A 101 13.88 18.31 11.78
N GLU A 102 13.04 18.13 12.80
CA GLU A 102 13.22 18.81 14.10
C GLU A 102 14.54 18.42 14.78
N THR A 103 14.97 17.17 14.64
CA THR A 103 16.25 16.68 15.18
C THR A 103 17.44 17.32 14.46
N LEU A 104 17.37 17.44 13.13
CA LEU A 104 18.41 18.10 12.33
C LEU A 104 18.53 19.59 12.67
N GLU A 105 17.41 20.30 12.82
CA GLU A 105 17.40 21.72 13.22
C GLU A 105 18.00 21.95 14.61
N LYS A 106 17.79 21.02 15.57
CA LYS A 106 18.43 21.07 16.90
C LYS A 106 19.93 20.87 16.82
N ILE A 107 20.40 19.93 16.01
CA ILE A 107 21.84 19.67 15.80
C ILE A 107 22.51 20.89 15.15
N GLU A 108 21.87 21.53 14.16
CA GLU A 108 22.43 22.75 13.53
C GLU A 108 22.52 23.94 14.47
N LYS A 109 21.56 24.11 15.40
CA LYS A 109 21.64 25.16 16.43
C LYS A 109 22.80 24.91 17.39
N VAL A 110 22.94 23.69 17.92
CA VAL A 110 24.04 23.32 18.83
C VAL A 110 25.41 23.44 18.17
N ARG A 111 25.52 23.26 16.85
CA ARG A 111 26.78 23.43 16.12
C ARG A 111 27.17 24.90 15.89
N LYS A 112 26.20 25.83 15.90
CA LYS A 112 26.43 27.26 15.64
C LYS A 112 26.74 28.08 16.89
N ASP A 113 26.42 27.56 18.07
CA ASP A 113 26.77 28.11 19.38
C ASP A 113 28.15 27.59 19.85
#